data_AF-A0AAN6WHU3-F1
#
_entry.id   AF-A0AAN6WHU3-F1
#
_cell.length_a   1.000
_cell.length_b   1.000
_cell.length_c   1.000
_cell.angle_alpha   90.00
_cell.angle_beta   90.00
_cell.angle_gamma   90.00
#
_symmetry.space_group_name_H-M   'P 1'
#
loop_
_entity.id
_entity.type
_entity.pdbx_description
1 polymer ?
#
loop_
_entity_poly.entity_id
_entity_poly.type
_entity_poly.pdbx_seq_one_letter_code
_entity_poly.pdbx_strand_id
1 'polypeptide(L)'
;LPETSDIIVTHGPPKLYLDPGCPYLREEISRIRPRLHVFGHIHIAHGREDVVLDAVRQAHDQVQIGWGGWGTIAWMAIMMAAARVKRVLGDGITGTTTFVNASAVGGPQNELKNNAIVVEI
;
A
#
# COMPACT_ATOMS: atom_id res chain seq x y z
N LEU A 1 10.30 9.42 6.52
CA LEU A 1 9.65 8.83 7.72
C LEU A 1 10.73 8.18 8.60
N PRO A 2 10.46 7.73 9.85
CA PRO A 2 11.45 7.03 10.67
C PRO A 2 12.02 5.79 9.96
N GLU A 3 13.16 5.28 10.41
CA GLU A 3 13.78 4.11 9.78
C GLU A 3 12.95 2.83 9.96
N THR A 4 12.28 2.70 11.11
CA THR A 4 11.37 1.59 11.44
C THR A 4 10.14 2.14 12.15
N SER A 5 8.95 1.65 11.81
CA SER A 5 7.71 1.97 12.51
C SER A 5 6.68 0.87 12.28
N ASP A 6 6.06 0.36 13.34
CA ASP A 6 4.98 -0.62 13.22
C ASP A 6 3.67 0.01 12.76
N ILE A 7 3.42 1.25 13.19
CA ILE A 7 2.20 2.01 12.89
C ILE A 7 2.59 3.37 12.32
N ILE A 8 1.99 3.73 11.20
CA ILE A 8 2.15 5.04 10.57
C ILE A 8 0.78 5.68 10.43
N VAL A 9 0.69 6.97 10.76
CA VAL A 9 -0.53 7.77 10.56
C VAL A 9 -0.16 8.99 9.73
N THR A 10 -0.89 9.22 8.64
CA THR A 10 -0.70 10.39 7.77
C THR A 10 -2.03 11.07 7.47
N HIS A 11 -1.98 12.36 7.13
CA HIS A 11 -3.20 13.06 6.68
C HIS A 11 -3.68 12.50 5.34
N GLY A 12 -2.77 12.49 4.35
CA GLY A 12 -3.04 12.00 3.01
C GLY A 12 -2.61 10.55 2.81
N PRO A 13 -3.19 9.88 1.81
CA PRO A 13 -2.94 8.48 1.48
C PRO A 13 -1.61 8.30 0.71
N PRO A 14 -0.97 7.13 0.79
CA PRO A 14 0.01 6.72 -0.20
C PRO A 14 -0.71 6.39 -1.52
N LYS A 15 -0.11 6.75 -2.66
CA LYS A 15 -0.71 6.48 -3.97
C LYS A 15 -0.92 4.98 -4.18
N LEU A 16 -2.06 4.61 -4.79
CA LEU A 16 -2.47 3.24 -5.14
C LEU A 16 -2.98 2.36 -3.99
N TYR A 17 -3.07 2.88 -2.77
CA TYR A 17 -3.66 2.16 -1.64
C TYR A 17 -4.89 2.92 -1.16
N LEU A 18 -6.06 2.38 -1.49
CA LEU A 18 -7.40 2.95 -1.28
C LEU A 18 -7.67 4.31 -1.97
N ASP A 19 -6.67 5.14 -2.31
CA ASP A 19 -6.87 6.53 -2.75
C ASP A 19 -5.79 7.04 -3.76
N PRO A 20 -6.00 8.13 -4.56
CA PRO A 20 -5.02 8.68 -5.50
C PRO A 20 -4.02 9.62 -4.78
N GLY A 21 -3.34 9.06 -3.77
CA GLY A 21 -2.43 9.76 -2.89
C GLY A 21 -1.05 10.11 -3.44
N CYS A 22 -0.08 10.23 -2.54
CA CYS A 22 1.29 10.67 -2.85
C CYS A 22 2.19 9.48 -3.26
N PRO A 23 2.87 9.54 -4.43
CA PRO A 23 3.75 8.47 -4.88
C PRO A 23 5.06 8.36 -4.08
N TYR A 24 5.57 9.47 -3.53
CA TYR A 24 6.76 9.46 -2.65
C TYR A 24 6.44 8.85 -1.28
N LEU A 25 5.25 9.14 -0.73
CA LEU A 25 4.81 8.49 0.50
C LEU A 25 4.72 6.97 0.32
N ARG A 26 4.19 6.51 -0.82
CA ARG A 26 4.15 5.09 -1.18
C ARG A 26 5.53 4.45 -1.18
N GLU A 27 6.55 5.12 -1.70
CA GLU A 27 7.94 4.62 -1.71
C GLU A 27 8.50 4.48 -0.30
N GLU A 28 8.28 5.48 0.56
CA GLU A 28 8.68 5.42 1.97
C GLU A 28 7.95 4.31 2.75
N ILE A 29 6.65 4.10 2.48
CA ILE A 29 5.91 2.99 3.10
C ILE A 29 6.39 1.64 2.59
N SER A 30 6.69 1.51 1.31
CA SER A 30 7.30 0.30 0.73
C SER A 30 8.69 0.01 1.33
N ARG A 31 9.43 1.05 1.73
CA ARG A 31 10.72 0.94 2.40
C ARG A 31 10.57 0.47 3.84
N ILE A 32 9.68 1.11 4.61
CA ILE A 32 9.51 0.88 6.05
C ILE A 32 8.71 -0.40 6.34
N ARG A 33 7.73 -0.72 5.49
CA ARG A 33 6.80 -1.86 5.63
C ARG A 33 6.15 -1.93 7.02
N PRO A 34 5.39 -0.90 7.43
CA PRO A 34 4.68 -0.92 8.71
C PRO A 34 3.64 -2.05 8.74
N ARG A 35 3.23 -2.48 9.93
CA ARG A 35 2.10 -3.41 10.09
C ARG A 35 0.77 -2.71 9.81
N LEU A 36 0.66 -1.44 10.17
CA LEU A 36 -0.54 -0.63 9.96
C LEU A 36 -0.20 0.78 9.43
N HIS A 37 -0.91 1.22 8.40
CA HIS A 37 -0.89 2.60 7.93
C HIS A 37 -2.30 3.16 7.86
N VAL A 38 -2.59 4.15 8.72
CA VAL A 38 -3.88 4.84 8.79
C VAL A 38 -3.79 6.21 8.12
N PHE A 39 -4.80 6.54 7.33
CA PHE A 39 -4.94 7.85 6.71
C PHE A 39 -6.42 8.23 6.55
N GLY A 40 -6.68 9.48 6.15
CA GLY A 40 -7.96 9.90 5.59
C GLY A 40 -7.75 10.39 4.16
N HIS A 41 -8.75 11.07 3.61
CA HIS A 41 -8.67 12.03 2.48
C HIS A 41 -9.96 11.97 1.66
N ILE A 42 -10.12 10.97 0.79
CA ILE A 42 -11.35 10.82 0.01
C ILE A 42 -12.33 9.94 0.77
N HIS A 43 -13.53 10.48 1.00
CA HIS A 43 -14.59 9.86 1.78
C HIS A 43 -15.16 8.59 1.14
N ILE A 44 -15.20 8.53 -0.20
CA ILE A 44 -15.65 7.34 -0.94
C ILE A 44 -14.61 6.20 -0.90
N ALA A 45 -13.36 6.52 -0.58
CA ALA A 45 -12.26 5.57 -0.45
C ALA A 45 -12.18 4.94 0.96
N HIS A 46 -13.15 5.20 1.85
CA HIS A 46 -13.22 4.56 3.17
C HIS A 46 -13.13 3.03 3.06
N GLY A 47 -12.26 2.43 3.86
CA GLY A 47 -12.08 0.99 3.84
C GLY A 47 -10.75 0.52 4.40
N ARG A 48 -10.50 -0.78 4.22
CA ARG A 48 -9.30 -1.49 4.63
C ARG A 48 -8.77 -2.31 3.47
N GLU A 49 -7.46 -2.35 3.33
CA GLU A 49 -6.76 -3.23 2.38
C GLU A 49 -5.51 -3.83 3.03
N ASP A 50 -5.36 -5.16 2.99
CA ASP A 50 -4.18 -5.85 3.49
C ASP A 50 -3.27 -6.22 2.31
N VAL A 51 -2.04 -5.69 2.29
CA VAL A 51 -1.14 -5.80 1.14
C VAL A 51 0.21 -6.37 1.57
N VAL A 52 0.71 -7.33 0.79
CA VAL A 52 2.10 -7.78 0.89
C VAL A 52 2.99 -6.80 0.12
N LEU A 53 3.78 -6.01 0.84
CA LEU A 53 4.72 -5.04 0.26
C LEU A 53 6.02 -5.74 -0.18
N ASP A 54 5.93 -6.62 -1.17
CA ASP A 54 7.08 -7.29 -1.77
C ASP A 54 7.64 -6.55 -3.00
N ALA A 55 8.76 -7.05 -3.51
CA ALA A 55 9.43 -6.47 -4.68
C ALA A 55 8.59 -6.56 -5.96
N VAL A 56 7.70 -7.56 -6.07
CA VAL A 56 6.81 -7.70 -7.24
C VAL A 56 5.75 -6.61 -7.21
N ARG A 57 5.12 -6.37 -6.05
CA ARG A 57 4.18 -5.28 -5.84
C ARG A 57 4.83 -3.93 -6.06
N GLN A 58 6.03 -3.72 -5.53
CA GLN A 58 6.77 -2.46 -5.70
C GLN A 58 7.00 -2.16 -7.20
N ALA A 59 7.40 -3.16 -7.98
CA ALA A 59 7.67 -2.99 -9.41
C ALA A 59 6.38 -2.75 -10.21
N HIS A 60 5.31 -3.49 -9.92
CA HIS A 60 3.97 -3.25 -10.48
C HIS A 60 3.52 -1.80 -10.26
N ASP A 61 3.63 -1.31 -9.03
CA ASP A 61 3.20 0.03 -8.68
C ASP A 61 4.03 1.11 -9.37
N GLN A 62 5.35 0.90 -9.55
CA GLN A 62 6.20 1.83 -10.30
C GLN A 62 5.76 1.97 -11.76
N VAL A 63 5.33 0.88 -12.40
CA VAL A 63 4.76 0.91 -13.74
C VAL A 63 3.42 1.63 -13.73
N GLN A 64 2.54 1.32 -12.77
CA GLN A 64 1.20 1.92 -12.70
C GLN A 64 1.23 3.44 -12.44
N ILE A 65 2.21 3.96 -11.68
CA ILE A 65 2.36 5.40 -11.48
C ILE A 65 3.11 6.12 -12.62
N GLY A 66 3.55 5.39 -13.65
CA GLY A 66 4.26 5.94 -14.81
C GLY A 66 5.72 6.32 -14.54
N TRP A 67 6.31 5.85 -13.44
CA TRP A 67 7.72 6.07 -13.12
C TRP A 67 8.63 5.00 -13.75
N GLY A 68 8.05 3.88 -14.19
CA GLY A 68 8.76 2.82 -14.90
C GLY A 68 8.66 2.92 -16.42
N GLY A 69 9.79 2.76 -17.12
CA GLY A 69 9.85 2.55 -18.58
C GLY A 69 9.93 1.07 -18.99
N TRP A 70 10.21 0.79 -20.26
CA TRP A 70 10.33 -0.58 -20.82
C TRP A 70 11.32 -1.49 -20.08
N GLY A 71 12.42 -0.93 -19.56
CA GLY A 71 13.37 -1.69 -18.73
C GLY A 71 12.74 -2.22 -17.44
N THR A 72 11.81 -1.47 -16.84
CA THR A 72 11.06 -1.88 -15.65
C THR A 72 10.18 -3.07 -15.94
N ILE A 73 9.54 -3.11 -17.12
CA ILE A 73 8.68 -4.22 -17.54
C ILE A 73 9.51 -5.49 -17.74
N ALA A 74 10.67 -5.38 -18.40
CA ALA A 74 11.59 -6.51 -18.56
C ALA A 74 12.09 -7.02 -17.20
N TRP A 75 12.46 -6.11 -16.28
CA TRP A 75 12.86 -6.46 -14.92
C TRP A 75 11.73 -7.09 -14.11
N MET A 76 10.48 -6.60 -14.24
CA MET A 76 9.29 -7.21 -13.63
C MET A 76 9.10 -8.65 -14.10
N ALA A 77 9.25 -8.93 -15.39
CA ALA A 77 9.14 -10.28 -15.93
C ALA A 77 10.19 -11.22 -15.34
N ILE A 78 11.44 -10.75 -15.21
CA ILE A 78 12.53 -11.50 -14.56
C ILE A 78 12.22 -11.73 -13.08
N MET A 79 11.79 -10.69 -12.36
CA MET A 79 11.41 -10.77 -10.94
C MET A 79 10.23 -11.71 -10.72
N MET A 80 9.22 -11.73 -11.60
CA MET A 80 8.11 -12.68 -11.55
C MET A 80 8.59 -14.12 -11.75
N ALA A 81 9.49 -14.37 -12.71
CA ALA A 81 10.07 -15.69 -12.92
C ALA A 81 10.89 -16.14 -11.69
N ALA A 82 11.74 -15.27 -11.15
CA ALA A 82 12.52 -15.53 -9.94
C ALA A 82 11.63 -15.73 -8.71
N ALA A 83 10.56 -14.95 -8.53
CA ALA A 83 9.60 -15.10 -7.46
C ALA A 83 8.79 -16.41 -7.59
N ARG A 84 8.44 -16.84 -8.81
CA ARG A 84 7.80 -18.13 -9.07
C ARG A 84 8.73 -19.28 -8.66
N VAL A 85 10.02 -19.17 -8.99
CA VAL A 85 11.06 -20.15 -8.60
C VAL A 85 11.29 -20.14 -7.09
N LYS A 86 11.43 -18.97 -6.46
CA LYS A 86 11.56 -18.83 -5.00
C LYS A 86 10.34 -19.32 -4.22
N ARG A 87 9.13 -19.14 -4.76
CA ARG A 87 7.89 -19.67 -4.17
C ARG A 87 7.85 -21.21 -4.21
N VAL A 88 8.42 -21.82 -5.25
CA VAL A 88 8.62 -23.28 -5.33
C VAL A 88 9.75 -23.75 -4.40
N LEU A 89 10.73 -22.89 -4.13
CA LEU A 89 11.89 -23.16 -3.25
C LEU A 89 11.68 -22.74 -1.78
N GLY A 90 10.52 -22.18 -1.41
CA GLY A 90 10.13 -21.94 -0.01
C GLY A 90 10.64 -20.66 0.65
N ASP A 91 10.81 -19.55 -0.09
CA ASP A 91 11.21 -18.27 0.51
C ASP A 91 9.98 -17.54 1.10
N GLY A 92 9.83 -17.59 2.43
CA GLY A 92 8.71 -17.01 3.17
C GLY A 92 8.92 -15.53 3.46
N ILE A 93 8.38 -14.66 2.62
CA ILE A 93 8.18 -13.25 3.00
C ILE A 93 6.82 -13.14 3.69
N THR A 94 6.84 -13.15 5.02
CA THR A 94 5.65 -13.03 5.88
C THR A 94 5.61 -11.65 6.54
N GLY A 95 4.81 -10.77 5.97
CA GLY A 95 4.45 -9.48 6.55
C GLY A 95 3.47 -8.75 5.64
N THR A 96 2.23 -8.61 6.09
CA THR A 96 1.20 -7.79 5.43
C THR A 96 1.16 -6.42 6.09
N THR A 97 1.07 -5.37 5.29
CA THR A 97 0.75 -4.03 5.73
C THR A 97 -0.76 -3.82 5.56
N THR A 98 -1.44 -3.51 6.66
CA THR A 98 -2.84 -3.10 6.63
C THR A 98 -2.92 -1.60 6.38
N PHE A 99 -3.59 -1.22 5.29
CA PHE A 99 -3.93 0.17 4.99
C PHE A 99 -5.37 0.44 5.41
N VAL A 100 -5.61 1.57 6.08
CA VAL A 100 -6.94 1.98 6.54
C VAL A 100 -7.20 3.43 6.13
N ASN A 101 -8.22 3.64 5.30
CA ASN A 101 -8.83 4.96 5.13
C ASN A 101 -9.92 5.15 6.19
N ALA A 102 -9.58 5.87 7.25
CA ALA A 102 -10.43 6.14 8.40
C ALA A 102 -11.31 7.39 8.22
N SER A 103 -11.66 7.78 6.99
CA SER A 103 -12.62 8.88 6.79
C SER A 103 -13.95 8.56 7.48
N ALA A 104 -14.34 9.40 8.44
CA ALA A 104 -15.56 9.21 9.24
C ALA A 104 -16.83 9.66 8.51
N VAL A 105 -16.66 10.53 7.52
CA VAL A 105 -17.76 11.12 6.76
C VAL A 105 -17.89 10.50 5.37
N GLY A 106 -19.10 10.50 4.84
CA GLY A 106 -19.43 9.98 3.51
C GLY A 106 -20.54 10.79 2.83
N GLY A 107 -20.75 10.53 1.54
CA GLY A 107 -21.79 11.19 0.75
C GLY A 107 -21.51 12.66 0.39
N PRO A 108 -22.40 13.29 -0.39
CA PRO A 108 -22.18 14.62 -0.94
C PRO A 108 -22.23 15.74 0.12
N GLN A 109 -22.77 15.48 1.31
CA GLN A 109 -22.88 16.45 2.41
C GLN A 109 -21.92 16.19 3.58
N ASN A 110 -20.96 15.27 3.43
CA ASN A 110 -20.02 14.89 4.50
C ASN A 110 -20.72 14.44 5.79
N GLU A 111 -21.69 13.56 5.66
CA GLU A 111 -22.45 13.02 6.78
C GLU A 111 -21.60 12.00 7.54
N LEU A 112 -21.68 11.99 8.89
CA LEU A 112 -21.04 10.99 9.74
C LEU A 112 -21.70 9.63 9.55
N LYS A 113 -21.24 8.89 8.55
CA LYS A 113 -21.84 7.63 8.09
C LYS A 113 -20.90 6.44 8.19
N ASN A 114 -19.59 6.68 8.11
CA ASN A 114 -18.63 5.58 8.04
C ASN A 114 -18.34 5.05 9.44
N ASN A 115 -18.42 3.73 9.58
CA ASN A 115 -18.19 3.06 10.86
C ASN A 115 -16.70 2.99 11.19
N ALA A 116 -16.40 2.76 12.48
CA ALA A 116 -15.04 2.47 12.90
C ALA A 116 -14.54 1.16 12.27
N ILE A 117 -13.29 1.16 11.83
CA ILE A 117 -12.59 -0.03 11.33
C ILE A 117 -11.76 -0.58 12.48
N VAL A 118 -12.00 -1.83 12.85
CA VAL A 118 -11.23 -2.55 13.88
C VAL A 118 -10.11 -3.33 13.19
N VAL A 119 -8.88 -3.14 13.66
CA VAL A 119 -7.70 -3.86 13.16
C VAL A 119 -7.00 -4.52 14.34
N GLU A 120 -6.80 -5.83 14.22
CA GLU A 120 -5.92 -6.61 15.10
C GLU A 120 -4.54 -6.63 14.44
N ILE A 121 -3.53 -6.15 15.17
CA ILE A 121 -2.18 -5.99 14.65
C ILE A 121 -1.25 -7.00 15.27
#